data_AF-A0A2G3JYS9-F1
#
_entry.id   AF-A0A2G3JYS9-F1
#
_cell.length_a   1.000
_cell.length_b   1.000
_cell.length_c   1.000
_cell.angle_alpha   90.00
_cell.angle_beta   90.00
_cell.angle_gamma   90.00
#
_symmetry.space_group_name_H-M   'P 1'
#
loop_
_entity.id
_entity.type
_entity.pdbx_description
1 polymer ?
#
loop_
_entity_poly.entity_id
_entity_poly.type
_entity_poly.pdbx_seq_one_letter_code
_entity_poly.pdbx_strand_id
1 'polypeptide(L)'
;MQQLIVLGGGGFSMEKSPLLDQYFLCATGKKKPRICFMPTASGDAENHLLKFYAAHASYHCLASHLSLFRPHIRDIASYLLEQDAIFVGGGNTKSMLALCKQWDGPLLT
;
A
#
# COMPACT_ATOMS: atom_id res chain seq x y z
N MET A 1 1.37 -18.80 -1.53
CA MET A 1 2.03 -18.38 -2.78
C MET A 1 2.19 -16.87 -2.71
N GLN A 2 3.38 -16.34 -2.98
CA GLN A 2 3.61 -14.89 -3.03
C GLN A 2 3.27 -14.39 -4.44
N GLN A 3 2.64 -13.21 -4.53
CA GLN A 3 2.26 -12.59 -5.80
C GLN A 3 2.78 -11.16 -5.83
N LEU A 4 3.36 -10.75 -6.97
CA LEU A 4 3.68 -9.36 -7.27
C LEU A 4 2.76 -8.89 -8.39
N ILE A 5 1.88 -7.94 -8.06
CA ILE A 5 0.92 -7.37 -9.01
C ILE A 5 1.45 -6.02 -9.45
N VAL A 6 1.80 -5.89 -10.73
CA VAL A 6 2.33 -4.65 -11.30
C VAL A 6 1.21 -3.94 -12.06
N LEU A 7 0.91 -2.71 -11.66
CA LEU A 7 -0.12 -1.86 -12.25
C LEU A 7 0.54 -0.67 -12.96
N GLY A 8 0.13 -0.37 -14.19
CA GLY A 8 0.56 0.83 -14.93
C GLY A 8 -0.15 2.13 -14.48
N GLY A 9 -0.99 2.04 -13.45
CA GLY A 9 -1.99 3.03 -13.04
C GLY A 9 -3.32 2.33 -12.73
N GLY A 10 -4.30 3.05 -12.19
CA GLY A 10 -5.64 2.51 -11.92
C GLY A 10 -5.95 2.21 -10.45
N GLY A 11 -6.93 1.33 -10.24
CA GLY A 11 -7.48 0.98 -8.92
C GLY A 11 -8.12 2.18 -8.22
N PHE A 12 -8.12 2.14 -6.89
CA PHE A 12 -8.71 3.20 -6.04
C PHE A 12 -8.22 4.63 -6.35
N SER A 13 -7.05 4.78 -6.99
CA SER A 13 -6.44 6.09 -7.21
C SER A 13 -7.06 6.86 -8.40
N MET A 14 -7.50 6.14 -9.44
CA MET A 14 -7.86 6.69 -10.75
C MET A 14 -9.19 6.17 -11.32
N GLU A 15 -9.68 5.02 -10.87
CA GLU A 15 -10.84 4.36 -11.47
C GLU A 15 -12.05 4.35 -10.55
N LYS A 16 -13.25 4.33 -11.15
CA LYS A 16 -14.49 4.02 -10.44
C LYS A 16 -14.77 2.51 -10.38
N SER A 17 -14.10 1.74 -11.24
CA SER A 17 -14.25 0.28 -11.31
C SER A 17 -13.63 -0.36 -10.07
N PRO A 18 -14.33 -1.27 -9.38
CA PRO A 18 -13.79 -1.94 -8.20
C PRO A 18 -12.86 -3.12 -8.54
N LEU A 19 -12.73 -3.48 -9.82
CA LEU A 19 -12.14 -4.78 -10.21
C LEU A 19 -10.68 -4.97 -9.79
N LEU A 20 -9.86 -3.92 -9.91
CA LEU A 20 -8.45 -4.00 -9.50
C LEU A 20 -8.30 -4.09 -7.98
N ASP A 21 -9.09 -3.32 -7.23
CA ASP A 21 -9.07 -3.35 -5.77
C ASP A 21 -9.59 -4.70 -5.24
N GLN A 22 -10.64 -5.25 -5.87
CA GLN A 22 -11.15 -6.60 -5.57
C GLN A 22 -10.12 -7.67 -5.91
N TYR A 23 -9.45 -7.58 -7.05
CA TYR A 23 -8.39 -8.52 -7.42
C TYR A 23 -7.24 -8.50 -6.40
N PHE A 24 -6.79 -7.30 -5.99
CA PHE A 24 -5.79 -7.12 -4.95
C PHE A 24 -6.19 -7.79 -3.62
N LEU A 25 -7.43 -7.58 -3.17
CA LEU A 25 -7.94 -8.22 -1.94
C LEU A 25 -8.06 -9.74 -2.09
N CYS A 26 -8.60 -10.23 -3.20
CA CYS A 26 -8.78 -11.66 -3.47
C CYS A 26 -7.44 -12.39 -3.57
N ALA A 27 -6.39 -11.74 -4.08
CA ALA A 27 -5.05 -12.32 -4.18
C ALA A 27 -4.45 -12.73 -2.82
N THR A 28 -4.94 -12.17 -1.71
CA THR A 28 -4.54 -12.57 -0.35
C THR A 28 -5.04 -13.96 0.03
N GLY A 29 -6.13 -14.43 -0.57
CA GLY A 29 -6.82 -15.67 -0.19
C GLY A 29 -7.46 -15.65 1.20
N LYS A 30 -7.53 -14.48 1.87
CA LYS A 30 -8.07 -14.34 3.23
C LYS A 30 -9.44 -13.70 3.22
N LYS A 31 -10.30 -14.12 4.15
CA LYS A 31 -11.65 -13.56 4.33
C LYS A 31 -11.63 -12.12 4.84
N LYS A 32 -10.67 -11.77 5.69
CA LYS A 32 -10.49 -10.43 6.27
C LYS A 32 -9.01 -10.02 6.25
N PRO A 33 -8.47 -9.65 5.08
CA PRO A 33 -7.04 -9.36 4.97
C PRO A 33 -6.66 -8.06 5.69
N ARG A 34 -5.47 -8.05 6.28
CA ARG A 34 -4.73 -6.87 6.72
C ARG A 34 -4.02 -6.28 5.50
N ILE A 35 -4.38 -5.06 5.13
CA ILE A 35 -3.78 -4.38 3.98
C ILE A 35 -3.08 -3.11 4.43
N CYS A 36 -1.93 -2.83 3.82
CA CYS A 36 -1.15 -1.63 4.09
C CYS A 36 -0.88 -0.86 2.81
N PHE A 37 -1.19 0.44 2.82
CA PHE A 37 -0.84 1.35 1.74
C PHE A 37 0.48 2.08 2.03
N MET A 38 1.38 2.12 1.06
CA MET A 38 2.62 2.89 1.10
C MET A 38 2.53 4.06 0.09
N PRO A 39 2.05 5.24 0.51
CA PRO A 39 1.91 6.42 -0.36
C PRO A 39 3.21 7.19 -0.61
N THR A 40 4.38 6.64 -0.25
CA THR A 40 5.64 7.40 -0.20
C THR A 40 6.03 8.01 -1.54
N ALA A 41 5.72 7.37 -2.67
CA ALA A 41 6.00 7.95 -3.99
C ALA A 41 5.24 9.26 -4.25
N SER A 42 4.07 9.46 -3.65
CA SER A 42 3.31 10.71 -3.74
C SER A 42 3.61 11.68 -2.59
N GLY A 43 4.67 11.45 -1.80
CA GLY A 43 5.00 12.31 -0.66
C GLY A 43 4.03 12.17 0.51
N ASP A 44 3.41 11.00 0.68
CA ASP A 44 2.37 10.74 1.69
C ASP A 44 1.17 11.71 1.59
N ALA A 45 0.80 12.07 0.36
CA ALA A 45 -0.30 12.99 0.07
C ALA A 45 -1.63 12.54 0.73
N GLU A 46 -2.26 13.46 1.47
CA GLU A 46 -3.47 13.19 2.25
C GLU A 46 -4.64 12.75 1.38
N ASN A 47 -4.78 13.32 0.18
CA ASN A 47 -5.82 12.93 -0.77
C ASN A 47 -5.70 11.45 -1.21
N HIS A 48 -4.48 10.93 -1.35
CA HIS A 48 -4.24 9.52 -1.68
C HIS A 48 -4.60 8.61 -0.50
N LEU A 49 -4.23 9.00 0.72
CA LEU A 49 -4.65 8.29 1.93
C LEU A 49 -6.17 8.23 2.04
N LEU A 50 -6.85 9.37 1.89
CA LEU A 50 -8.31 9.44 1.96
C LEU A 50 -8.98 8.56 0.89
N LYS A 51 -8.50 8.61 -0.36
CA LYS A 51 -9.01 7.72 -1.43
C LYS A 51 -8.82 6.24 -1.09
N PHE A 52 -7.65 5.86 -0.58
CA PHE A 52 -7.36 4.48 -0.19
C PHE A 52 -8.34 3.98 0.87
N TYR A 53 -8.48 4.74 1.97
CA TYR A 53 -9.39 4.37 3.06
C TYR A 53 -10.85 4.36 2.59
N ALA A 54 -11.29 5.35 1.82
CA ALA A 54 -12.66 5.42 1.31
C ALA A 54 -13.01 4.24 0.40
N ALA A 55 -12.11 3.87 -0.51
CA ALA A 55 -12.32 2.74 -1.43
C ALA A 55 -12.38 1.40 -0.68
N HIS A 56 -11.61 1.26 0.41
CA HIS A 56 -11.52 -0.01 1.14
C HIS A 56 -12.47 -0.12 2.34
N ALA A 57 -13.14 0.97 2.74
CA ALA A 57 -14.12 0.98 3.83
C ALA A 57 -15.34 0.08 3.58
N SER A 58 -15.68 -0.15 2.31
CA SER A 58 -16.81 -1.01 1.91
C SER A 58 -16.44 -2.51 1.88
N TYR A 59 -15.15 -2.85 1.96
CA TYR A 59 -14.68 -4.24 1.94
C TYR A 59 -14.43 -4.77 3.35
N HIS A 60 -14.57 -6.08 3.52
CA HIS A 60 -14.24 -6.74 4.78
C HIS A 60 -12.73 -6.91 4.92
N CYS A 61 -12.01 -5.83 5.23
CA CYS A 61 -10.55 -5.83 5.40
C CYS A 61 -10.14 -4.96 6.59
N LEU A 62 -8.86 -5.03 6.97
CA LEU A 62 -8.24 -4.14 7.96
C LEU A 62 -7.24 -3.24 7.23
N ALA A 63 -7.66 -2.03 6.89
CA ALA A 63 -6.86 -1.07 6.15
C ALA A 63 -5.93 -0.27 7.07
N SER A 64 -4.69 -0.09 6.64
CA SER A 64 -3.66 0.70 7.31
C SER A 64 -2.74 1.37 6.28
N HIS A 65 -1.86 2.26 6.73
CA HIS A 65 -0.85 2.85 5.85
C HIS A 65 0.48 2.96 6.59
N LEU A 66 1.57 3.01 5.82
CA LEU A 66 2.91 3.29 6.32
C LEU A 66 3.42 4.58 5.66
N SER A 67 3.80 5.53 6.49
CA SER A 67 4.36 6.82 6.08
C SER A 67 5.86 6.83 6.39
N LEU A 68 6.67 7.14 5.38
CA LEU A 68 8.12 7.32 5.55
C LEU A 68 8.51 8.80 5.71
N PHE A 69 7.60 9.73 5.41
CA PHE A 69 7.79 11.16 5.69
C PHE A 69 7.38 11.53 7.13
N ARG A 70 6.37 10.83 7.68
CA ARG A 70 5.83 11.05 9.03
C ARG A 70 5.82 9.70 9.77
N PRO A 71 6.99 9.26 10.24
CA PRO A 71 7.15 7.94 10.82
C PRO A 71 6.31 7.79 12.08
N HIS A 72 5.53 6.72 12.13
CA HIS A 72 4.65 6.36 13.25
C HIS A 72 4.82 4.90 13.70
N ILE A 73 5.71 4.16 13.02
CA ILE A 73 6.08 2.78 13.33
C ILE A 73 7.59 2.75 13.53
N ARG A 74 8.04 2.10 14.61
CA ARG A 74 9.48 1.97 14.91
C ARG A 74 10.14 0.83 14.15
N ASP A 75 9.50 -0.35 14.17
CA ASP A 75 9.97 -1.54 13.45
C ASP A 75 9.14 -1.74 12.18
N ILE A 76 9.60 -1.10 11.09
CA ILE A 76 8.92 -1.10 9.80
C ILE A 76 8.89 -2.50 9.19
N ALA A 77 9.99 -3.25 9.30
CA ALA A 77 10.11 -4.57 8.71
C ALA A 77 9.10 -5.54 9.34
N SER A 78 9.06 -5.63 10.67
CA SER A 78 8.10 -6.46 11.38
C SER A 78 6.66 -6.04 11.07
N TYR A 79 6.39 -4.73 11.06
CA TYR A 79 5.05 -4.22 10.73
C TYR A 79 4.59 -4.60 9.32
N LEU A 80 5.46 -4.53 8.31
CA LEU A 80 5.12 -4.92 6.94
C LEU A 80 4.93 -6.43 6.80
N LEU A 81 5.69 -7.24 7.55
CA LEU A 81 5.54 -8.71 7.57
C LEU A 81 4.23 -9.19 8.20
N GLU A 82 3.57 -8.36 9.01
CA GLU A 82 2.24 -8.65 9.55
C GLU A 82 1.08 -8.40 8.57
N GLN A 83 1.37 -7.81 7.40
CA GLN A 83 0.35 -7.47 6.42
C GLN A 83 0.12 -8.63 5.45
N ASP A 84 -1.13 -8.80 5.03
CA ASP A 84 -1.51 -9.83 4.06
C ASP A 84 -1.29 -9.35 2.62
N ALA A 85 -1.36 -8.04 2.40
CA ALA A 85 -0.95 -7.39 1.17
C ALA A 85 -0.49 -5.95 1.41
N ILE A 86 0.44 -5.51 0.57
CA ILE A 86 0.99 -4.16 0.60
C ILE A 86 0.72 -3.52 -0.76
N PHE A 87 0.02 -2.39 -0.78
CA PHE A 87 -0.18 -1.57 -1.97
C PHE A 87 0.85 -0.45 -1.98
N VAL A 88 1.71 -0.40 -2.99
CA VAL A 88 2.70 0.69 -3.15
C VAL A 88 2.13 1.72 -4.11
N GLY A 89 1.94 2.95 -3.63
CA GLY A 89 1.39 4.04 -4.42
C GLY A 89 2.33 4.54 -5.52
N GLY A 90 1.77 5.08 -6.60
CA GLY A 90 2.52 5.75 -7.66
C GLY A 90 2.94 7.18 -7.30
N GLY A 91 3.85 7.74 -8.10
CA GLY A 91 4.37 9.10 -7.94
C GLY A 91 5.84 9.19 -8.36
N ASN A 92 6.66 9.88 -7.58
CA ASN A 92 8.10 9.96 -7.81
C ASN A 92 8.82 8.73 -7.24
N THR A 93 9.01 7.71 -8.09
CA THR A 93 9.70 6.46 -7.73
C THR A 93 11.13 6.69 -7.26
N LYS A 94 11.86 7.69 -7.80
CA LYS A 94 13.23 7.99 -7.39
C LYS A 94 13.27 8.43 -5.93
N SER A 95 12.39 9.36 -5.53
CA SER A 95 12.27 9.82 -4.15
C SER A 95 11.82 8.70 -3.20
N MET A 96 10.85 7.89 -3.63
CA MET A 96 10.40 6.73 -2.86
C MET A 96 11.55 5.77 -2.57
N LEU A 97 12.29 5.34 -3.60
CA LEU A 97 13.40 4.40 -3.43
C LEU A 97 14.52 4.97 -2.54
N ALA A 98 14.80 6.28 -2.65
CA ALA A 98 15.77 6.94 -1.78
C ALA A 98 15.35 6.86 -0.30
N LEU A 99 14.07 7.11 0.00
CA LEU A 99 13.54 6.97 1.36
C LEU A 99 13.54 5.50 1.81
N CYS A 100 13.08 4.57 0.98
CA CYS A 100 13.09 3.15 1.34
C CYS A 100 14.50 2.66 1.71
N LYS A 101 15.54 3.10 1.00
CA LYS A 101 16.95 2.83 1.36
C LYS A 101 17.33 3.42 2.71
N GLN A 102 16.93 4.67 2.97
CA GLN A 102 17.27 5.35 4.22
C GLN A 102 16.64 4.69 5.46
N TRP A 103 15.50 4.02 5.28
CA TRP A 103 14.75 3.35 6.32
C TRP A 103 15.06 1.85 6.44
N ASP A 104 16.09 1.35 5.73
CA ASP A 104 16.41 -0.09 5.61
C ASP A 104 15.16 -0.94 5.25
N GLY A 105 14.25 -0.35 4.47
CA GLY A 105 12.96 -0.95 4.18
C GLY A 105 13.05 -2.17 3.25
N PRO A 106 12.14 -3.15 3.37
CA PRO A 106 12.22 -4.46 2.71
C PRO A 106 12.00 -4.44 1.18
N LEU A 107 11.80 -3.27 0.57
CA LEU A 107 11.54 -3.14 -0.88
C LEU A 107 12.80 -3.34 -1.76
N LEU A 108 13.95 -3.66 -1.17
CA LEU A 108 15.25 -3.67 -1.85
C LEU A 108 16.16 -4.88 -1.57
N THR A 109 15.63 -5.93 -0.94
CA THR A 109 16.35 -7.20 -0.71
C THR A 109 15.57 -8.37 -1.26
#